data_AF-A0A934DGN4-F1
#
_entry.id   AF-A0A934DGN4-F1
#
_cell.length_a   1.000
_cell.length_b   1.000
_cell.length_c   1.000
_cell.angle_alpha   90.00
_cell.angle_beta   90.00
_cell.angle_gamma   90.00
#
_symmetry.space_group_name_H-M   'P 1'
#
loop_
_entity.id
_entity.type
_entity.pdbx_description
1 polymer ?
#
loop_
_entity_poly.entity_id
_entity_poly.type
_entity_poly.pdbx_seq_one_letter_code
_entity_poly.pdbx_strand_id
1 'polypeptide(L)' 'MAKFKDSLEYHSSGRKGKIEVISTKPCQTAADLSLAYSPGVAEPCLAIQKNPEDAYK' A
#
# COMPACT_ATOMS: atom_id res chain seq x y z
N MET A 1 10.25 -33.34 14.98
CA MET A 1 8.81 -33.17 14.72
C MET A 1 8.25 -31.79 15.11
N ALA A 2 8.92 -30.99 15.96
CA ALA A 2 8.47 -29.62 16.29
C ALA A 2 8.34 -28.68 15.07
N LYS A 3 9.34 -28.66 14.17
CA LYS A 3 9.39 -27.71 13.04
C LYS A 3 8.19 -27.72 12.08
N PHE A 4 7.49 -28.85 11.88
CA PHE A 4 6.41 -28.89 10.89
C PHE A 4 5.14 -28.21 11.41
N LYS A 5 4.68 -28.60 12.61
CA LYS A 5 3.50 -28.02 13.23
C LYS A 5 3.71 -26.53 13.52
N ASP A 6 4.88 -26.17 14.05
CA ASP A 6 5.22 -24.76 14.34
C ASP A 6 5.26 -23.92 13.05
N SER A 7 5.74 -24.48 11.94
CA SER A 7 5.75 -23.77 10.65
C SER A 7 4.34 -23.56 10.11
N LEU A 8 3.45 -24.56 10.23
CA LEU A 8 2.05 -24.40 9.84
C LEU A 8 1.34 -23.34 10.68
N GLU A 9 1.55 -23.35 12.00
CA GLU A 9 0.97 -22.36 12.90
C GLU A 9 1.53 -20.96 12.64
N TYR A 10 2.85 -20.85 12.44
CA TYR A 10 3.51 -19.59 12.09
C TYR A 10 2.95 -18.93 10.83
N HIS A 11 2.63 -19.70 9.79
CA HIS A 11 2.10 -19.15 8.53
C HIS A 11 0.59 -18.89 8.53
N SER A 12 -0.16 -19.47 9.48
CA SER A 12 -1.62 -19.46 9.48
C SER A 12 -2.26 -18.67 10.62
N SER A 13 -1.52 -18.43 11.69
CA SER A 13 -1.99 -17.66 12.85
C SER A 13 -1.95 -16.15 12.59
N GLY A 14 -2.84 -15.40 13.27
CA GLY A 14 -2.95 -13.94 13.11
C GLY A 14 -3.24 -13.53 11.67
N ARG A 15 -2.41 -12.64 11.13
CA ARG A 15 -2.42 -12.29 9.70
C ARG A 15 -1.65 -13.36 8.92
N LYS A 16 -2.39 -14.13 8.12
CA LYS A 16 -1.85 -15.24 7.33
C LYS A 16 -0.81 -14.78 6.32
N GLY A 17 0.16 -15.66 6.04
CA GLY A 17 1.22 -15.38 5.08
C GLY A 17 2.40 -14.66 5.70
N LYS A 18 3.18 -13.95 4.88
CA LYS A 18 4.46 -13.33 5.29
C LYS A 18 4.59 -11.87 4.91
N ILE A 19 3.79 -11.40 3.97
CA ILE A 19 3.91 -10.08 3.38
C ILE A 19 2.59 -9.33 3.48
N GLU A 20 2.69 -8.03 3.67
CA GLU A 20 1.57 -7.10 3.66
C GLU A 20 2.00 -5.81 2.98
N VAL A 21 1.03 -5.12 2.38
CA VAL A 21 1.19 -3.76 1.86
C VAL A 21 0.19 -2.89 2.61
N ILE A 22 0.70 -1.83 3.24
CA ILE A 22 -0.09 -0.87 4.00
C ILE A 22 0.00 0.50 3.34
N SER A 23 -1.08 1.27 3.42
CA SER A 23 -1.09 2.65 2.92
C SER A 23 -0.13 3.53 3.74
N THR A 24 0.70 4.32 3.06
CA THR A 24 1.64 5.26 3.71
C THR A 24 1.00 6.60 4.06
N LYS A 25 -0.20 6.89 3.53
CA LYS A 25 -0.99 8.10 3.79
C LYS A 25 -2.38 7.73 4.32
N PRO A 26 -3.07 8.63 5.04
CA PRO A 26 -4.46 8.41 5.46
C PRO A 26 -5.37 8.13 4.27
N CYS A 27 -6.28 7.17 4.45
CA CYS A 27 -7.31 6.78 3.48
C CYS A 27 -8.64 6.47 4.19
N GLN A 28 -9.01 7.25 5.22
CA GLN A 28 -10.14 6.94 6.11
C GLN A 28 -11.38 7.78 5.82
N THR A 29 -11.22 8.97 5.24
CA THR A 29 -12.31 9.89 4.95
C THR A 29 -12.54 10.07 3.46
N ALA A 30 -13.69 10.63 3.08
CA ALA A 30 -13.96 11.00 1.69
C ALA A 30 -12.93 12.01 1.16
N ALA A 31 -12.47 12.94 2.01
CA ALA A 31 -11.42 13.89 1.66
C ALA A 31 -10.09 13.15 1.40
N ASP A 32 -9.71 12.21 2.26
CA ASP A 32 -8.50 11.40 2.06
C ASP A 32 -8.54 10.63 0.74
N LEU A 33 -9.67 9.97 0.45
CA LEU A 33 -9.85 9.22 -0.79
C LEU A 33 -9.82 10.12 -2.03
N SER A 34 -10.38 11.33 -1.93
CA SER A 34 -10.33 12.30 -3.03
C SER A 34 -8.91 12.77 -3.35
N LEU A 35 -7.99 12.72 -2.39
CA LEU A 35 -6.57 13.04 -2.58
C LEU A 35 -5.77 11.82 -3.08
N ALA A 36 -6.02 10.65 -2.49
CA ALA A 36 -5.31 9.42 -2.82
C ALA A 36 -5.72 8.82 -4.18
N TYR A 37 -6.92 9.15 -4.64
CA TYR A 37 -7.47 8.69 -5.91
C TYR A 37 -8.10 9.86 -6.69
N SER A 38 -9.08 9.59 -7.55
CA SER A 38 -9.78 10.63 -8.29
C SER A 38 -10.56 11.57 -7.34
N PRO A 39 -10.50 12.89 -7.54
CA PRO A 39 -9.78 13.60 -8.61
C PRO A 39 -8.31 13.95 -8.31
N GLY A 40 -7.87 13.93 -7.05
CA GLY A 40 -6.58 14.48 -6.61
C GLY A 40 -5.34 13.81 -7.20
N VAL A 41 -5.41 12.51 -7.52
CA VAL A 41 -4.30 11.77 -8.16
C VAL A 41 -3.93 12.32 -9.55
N ALA A 42 -4.80 13.09 -10.19
CA ALA A 42 -4.51 13.70 -11.49
C ALA A 42 -3.36 14.70 -11.43
N GLU A 43 -3.22 15.45 -10.33
CA GLU A 43 -2.20 16.48 -10.18
C GLU A 43 -0.76 15.93 -10.24
N PRO A 44 -0.37 14.89 -9.45
CA PRO A 44 0.96 14.30 -9.60
C PRO A 44 1.15 13.63 -10.97
N CYS A 45 0.10 13.05 -11.58
CA CYS A 45 0.21 12.50 -12.93
C CYS A 45 0.54 13.58 -13.98
N LEU A 46 -0.11 14.74 -13.93
CA LEU A 46 0.15 15.85 -14.85
C LEU A 46 1.55 16.46 -14.61
N ALA A 47 2.00 16.52 -13.35
CA ALA A 47 3.37 16.95 -13.03
C ALA A 47 4.41 16.00 -13.64
N ILE A 48 4.24 14.69 -13.48
CA ILE A 48 5.13 13.67 -14.05
C ILE A 48 5.08 13.69 -15.58
N GLN A 49 3.90 13.89 -16.18
CA GLN A 49 3.77 14.06 -17.63
C GLN A 49 4.62 15.23 -18.13
N LYS A 50 4.66 16.34 -17.39
CA LYS A 50 5.45 17.53 -17.73
C LYS A 50 6.95 17.33 -17.47
N ASN A 51 7.30 16.60 -16.40
CA ASN A 51 8.67 16.28 -16.04
C ASN A 51 8.77 14.83 -15.50
N PRO A 52 9.22 13.86 -16.31
CA PRO A 52 9.27 12.44 -15.90
C PRO A 52 10.10 12.15 -14.65
N GLU A 53 11.12 12.97 -14.34
CA GLU A 53 11.94 12.83 -13.13
C GLU A 53 11.15 13.06 -11.83
N ASP A 54 9.97 13.71 -11.90
CA ASP A 54 9.11 13.92 -10.73
C ASP A 54 8.52 12.61 -10.19
N ALA A 55 8.61 11.50 -10.92
CA ALA A 55 8.17 10.18 -10.47
C ALA A 55 9.00 9.64 -9.28
N TYR A 56 10.19 10.20 -9.03
CA TYR A 56 11.13 9.76 -7.99
C TYR A 56 11.24 10.70 -6.79
N LYS A 57 10.36 11.71 -6.69
CA LYS A 57 10.28 12.65 -5.55
C LYS A 57 9.34 12.13 -4.46
#